data_AF-A0A372NS38-F1
#
_entry.id   AF-A0A372NS38-F1
#
_cell.length_a   1.000
_cell.length_b   1.000
_cell.length_c   1.000
_cell.angle_alpha   90.00
_cell.angle_beta   90.00
_cell.angle_gamma   90.00
#
_symmetry.space_group_name_H-M   'P 1'
#
loop_
_entity.id
_entity.type
_entity.pdbx_description
1 polymer ?
#
loop_
_entity_poly.entity_id
_entity_poly.type
_entity_poly.pdbx_seq_one_letter_code
_entity_poly.pdbx_strand_id
1 'polypeptide(L)'
;MRFIKPLIIFLITITASSAFGQANYTHISNYKVYYGWAHLYPQDWMVLRSFENAGRPYYLMVNPQTLETKVTDAGFYKITPMTIEKARDFFKNTPYIKALQKAENQSITMQVLNAVCHRKQASA
;
A
#
# COMPACT_ATOMS: atom_id res chain seq x y z
N MET A 1 23.38 49.34 1.48
CA MET A 1 22.54 48.37 0.74
C MET A 1 23.29 47.06 0.36
N ARG A 2 24.18 46.50 1.21
CA ARG A 2 24.96 45.28 0.89
C ARG A 2 24.44 43.98 1.55
N PHE A 3 23.45 44.07 2.44
CA PHE A 3 22.90 42.93 3.20
C PHE A 3 21.50 42.47 2.76
N ILE A 4 20.89 43.13 1.76
CA ILE A 4 19.54 42.75 1.26
C ILE A 4 19.58 41.46 0.42
N LYS A 5 20.72 41.17 -0.24
CA LYS A 5 20.89 39.99 -1.09
C LYS A 5 20.86 38.65 -0.33
N PRO A 6 21.58 38.44 0.79
CA PRO A 6 21.45 37.20 1.55
C PRO A 6 20.09 37.06 2.25
N LEU A 7 19.42 38.17 2.58
CA LEU A 7 18.09 38.17 3.17
C LEU A 7 17.03 37.58 2.21
N ILE A 8 17.10 37.92 0.92
CA ILE A 8 16.22 37.37 -0.11
C ILE A 8 16.48 35.87 -0.34
N ILE A 9 17.73 35.43 -0.31
CA ILE A 9 18.08 34.01 -0.49
C ILE A 9 17.54 33.16 0.67
N PHE A 10 17.64 33.65 1.91
CA PHE A 10 17.08 32.98 3.09
C PHE A 10 15.54 32.90 3.04
N LEU A 11 14.88 33.91 2.48
CA LEU A 11 13.42 33.95 2.38
C LEU A 11 12.86 32.94 1.34
N ILE A 12 13.60 32.66 0.26
CA ILE A 12 13.21 31.69 -0.78
C ILE A 12 13.33 30.23 -0.30
N THR A 13 14.27 29.94 0.61
CA THR A 13 14.45 28.57 1.13
C THR A 13 13.34 28.11 2.08
N ILE A 14 12.58 29.03 2.69
CA ILE A 14 11.55 28.69 3.69
C ILE A 14 10.23 28.24 3.03
N THR A 15 9.96 28.67 1.79
CA THR A 15 8.69 28.35 1.10
C THR A 15 8.68 27.02 0.36
N ALA A 16 9.77 26.24 0.39
CA ALA A 16 9.88 24.97 -0.34
C ALA A 16 9.33 23.75 0.40
N SER A 17 8.81 23.91 1.62
CA SER A 17 8.26 22.81 2.41
C SER A 17 6.81 22.50 1.99
N SER A 18 6.61 21.89 0.83
CA SER A 18 5.34 21.22 0.52
C SER A 18 5.21 19.99 1.43
N ALA A 19 4.63 20.19 2.62
CA ALA A 19 4.20 19.08 3.44
C ALA A 19 3.09 18.34 2.70
N PHE A 20 3.38 17.14 2.19
CA PHE A 20 2.34 16.19 1.81
C PHE A 20 1.56 15.88 3.09
N GLY A 21 0.44 16.57 3.31
CA GLY A 21 -0.39 16.36 4.48
C GLY A 21 -0.77 14.90 4.58
N GLN A 22 -0.26 14.20 5.59
CA GLN A 22 -0.73 12.85 5.91
C GLN A 22 -2.19 12.96 6.32
N ALA A 23 -3.07 12.22 5.66
CA ALA A 23 -4.46 12.11 6.07
C ALA A 23 -4.49 11.61 7.52
N ASN A 24 -5.11 12.39 8.41
CA ASN A 24 -5.21 12.05 9.83
C ASN A 24 -6.42 11.14 10.04
N TYR A 25 -6.17 9.83 10.10
CA TYR A 25 -7.19 8.82 10.41
C TYR A 25 -7.32 8.70 11.93
N THR A 26 -8.13 9.57 12.52
CA THR A 26 -8.26 9.69 13.98
C THR A 26 -8.98 8.52 14.63
N HIS A 27 -9.83 7.79 13.89
CA HIS A 27 -10.62 6.68 14.43
C HIS A 27 -10.87 5.63 13.35
N ILE A 28 -9.98 4.64 13.25
CA ILE A 28 -10.17 3.49 12.36
C ILE A 28 -11.00 2.42 13.06
N SER A 29 -12.09 2.00 12.43
CA SER A 29 -12.96 0.92 12.88
C SER A 29 -13.29 -0.02 11.71
N ASN A 30 -13.91 -1.17 12.02
CA ASN A 30 -14.42 -2.12 11.02
C ASN A 30 -13.39 -2.56 9.95
N TYR A 31 -12.13 -2.63 10.34
CA TYR A 31 -11.02 -2.99 9.45
C TYR A 31 -11.09 -4.48 9.08
N LYS A 32 -11.25 -4.75 7.78
CA LYS A 32 -11.42 -6.11 7.25
C LYS A 32 -10.68 -6.34 5.95
N VAL A 33 -10.33 -7.60 5.72
CA VAL A 33 -9.82 -8.07 4.44
C VAL A 33 -10.93 -7.92 3.40
N TYR A 34 -10.62 -7.25 2.31
CA TYR A 34 -11.59 -7.00 1.25
C TYR A 34 -10.86 -6.85 -0.07
N TYR A 35 -10.99 -7.86 -0.93
CA TYR A 35 -10.38 -7.86 -2.25
C TYR A 35 -11.39 -7.39 -3.30
N GLY A 36 -10.93 -6.51 -4.17
CA GLY A 36 -11.77 -5.83 -5.14
C GLY A 36 -10.94 -5.30 -6.29
N TRP A 37 -11.57 -5.16 -7.44
CA TRP A 37 -11.04 -4.34 -8.53
C TRP A 37 -11.78 -3.01 -8.53
N ALA A 38 -11.00 -1.95 -8.35
CA ALA A 38 -11.47 -0.58 -8.42
C ALA A 38 -11.10 -0.03 -9.80
N HIS A 39 -12.11 0.16 -10.64
CA HIS A 39 -11.93 0.71 -12.00
C HIS A 39 -12.23 2.20 -12.01
N LEU A 40 -11.24 3.02 -12.36
CA LEU A 40 -11.42 4.43 -12.64
C LEU A 40 -10.46 4.84 -13.76
N TYR A 41 -10.98 5.03 -14.98
CA TYR A 41 -10.17 5.42 -16.12
C TYR A 41 -9.30 6.66 -15.78
N PRO A 42 -7.98 6.62 -16.02
CA PRO A 42 -7.23 5.64 -16.83
C PRO A 42 -6.54 4.51 -16.03
N GLN A 43 -6.79 4.35 -14.74
CA GLN A 43 -6.01 3.44 -13.88
C GLN A 43 -6.87 2.42 -13.12
N ASP A 44 -6.41 1.18 -13.15
CA ASP A 44 -6.97 0.10 -12.35
C ASP A 44 -6.25 -0.04 -11.01
N TRP A 45 -7.02 -0.26 -9.96
CA TRP A 45 -6.53 -0.44 -8.60
C TRP A 45 -7.01 -1.76 -8.03
N MET A 46 -6.15 -2.41 -7.23
CA MET A 46 -6.51 -3.58 -6.45
C MET A 46 -6.81 -3.16 -5.02
N VAL A 47 -8.02 -3.43 -4.55
CA VAL A 47 -8.40 -3.21 -3.15
C VAL A 47 -7.84 -4.34 -2.29
N LEU A 48 -7.25 -3.98 -1.16
CA LEU A 48 -6.65 -4.93 -0.20
C LEU A 48 -7.46 -5.00 1.09
N ARG A 49 -7.94 -3.84 1.57
CA ARG A 49 -8.62 -3.70 2.86
C ARG A 49 -9.73 -2.68 2.75
N SER A 50 -10.78 -2.90 3.54
CA SER A 50 -11.86 -1.95 3.76
C SER A 50 -11.90 -1.62 5.24
N PHE A 51 -12.15 -0.36 5.57
CA PHE A 51 -12.28 0.08 6.95
C PHE A 51 -13.16 1.34 7.00
N GLU A 52 -13.54 1.75 8.19
CA GLU A 52 -14.24 3.00 8.41
C GLU A 52 -13.34 3.98 9.17
N ASN A 53 -13.45 5.26 8.83
CA ASN A 53 -12.85 6.33 9.62
C ASN A 53 -13.87 7.44 9.84
N ALA A 54 -14.12 7.76 11.11
CA ALA A 54 -15.16 8.72 11.52
C ALA A 54 -16.53 8.47 10.86
N GLY A 55 -16.94 7.20 10.77
CA GLY A 55 -18.22 6.77 10.18
C GLY A 55 -18.27 6.76 8.65
N ARG A 56 -17.16 7.01 7.95
CA ARG A 56 -17.07 6.95 6.48
C ARG A 56 -16.27 5.73 6.02
N PRO A 57 -16.72 4.99 5.00
CA PRO A 57 -15.98 3.85 4.47
C PRO A 57 -14.80 4.28 3.60
N TYR A 58 -13.65 3.63 3.82
CA TYR A 58 -12.42 3.81 3.08
C TYR A 58 -11.89 2.47 2.55
N TYR A 59 -11.10 2.57 1.49
CA TYR A 59 -10.34 1.47 0.93
C TYR A 59 -8.85 1.75 0.96
N LEU A 60 -8.08 0.76 1.40
CA LEU A 60 -6.66 0.68 1.12
C LEU A 60 -6.49 -0.09 -0.20
N MET A 61 -5.87 0.57 -1.17
CA MET A 61 -5.67 0.03 -2.51
C MET A 61 -4.20 0.10 -2.92
N VAL A 62 -3.84 -0.74 -3.88
CA VAL A 62 -2.53 -0.74 -4.52
C VAL A 62 -2.69 -0.62 -6.03
N ASN A 63 -1.85 0.19 -6.66
CA ASN A 63 -1.68 0.16 -8.10
C ASN A 63 -0.83 -1.06 -8.45
N PRO A 64 -1.37 -2.04 -9.17
CA PRO A 64 -0.67 -3.30 -9.40
C PRO A 64 0.55 -3.13 -10.32
N GLN A 65 0.63 -2.03 -11.10
CA GLN A 65 1.74 -1.70 -11.98
C GLN A 65 2.87 -0.94 -11.27
N THR A 66 2.53 0.10 -10.48
CA THR A 66 3.53 0.99 -9.87
C THR A 66 3.89 0.63 -8.43
N LEU A 67 3.14 -0.29 -7.80
CA LEU A 67 3.25 -0.65 -6.37
C LEU A 67 2.84 0.47 -5.42
N GLU A 68 2.35 1.59 -5.93
CA GLU A 68 1.87 2.70 -5.10
C GLU A 68 0.63 2.27 -4.33
N THR A 69 0.63 2.54 -3.03
CA THR A 69 -0.53 2.33 -2.18
C THR A 69 -1.23 3.66 -1.93
N LYS A 70 -2.55 3.60 -1.82
CA LYS A 70 -3.33 4.77 -1.42
C LYS A 70 -4.53 4.38 -0.58
N VAL A 71 -4.94 5.32 0.24
CA VAL A 71 -6.21 5.25 0.96
C VAL A 71 -7.15 6.27 0.35
N THR A 72 -8.39 5.89 0.10
CA THR A 72 -9.42 6.78 -0.44
C THR A 72 -10.78 6.41 0.09
N ASP A 73 -11.69 7.39 0.12
CA ASP A 73 -13.09 7.16 0.38
C ASP A 73 -13.67 6.19 -0.65
N ALA A 74 -14.53 5.29 -0.20
CA ALA A 74 -15.14 4.24 -1.00
C ALA A 74 -16.05 4.78 -2.12
N GLY A 75 -16.60 5.99 -1.98
CA GLY A 75 -17.56 6.56 -2.93
C GLY A 75 -16.99 6.95 -4.30
N PHE A 76 -15.66 7.07 -4.43
CA PHE A 76 -15.02 7.54 -5.67
C PHE A 76 -14.81 6.45 -6.73
N TYR A 77 -14.90 5.17 -6.36
CA TYR A 77 -14.53 4.06 -7.23
C TYR A 77 -15.69 3.10 -7.41
N LYS A 78 -15.87 2.61 -8.64
CA LYS A 78 -16.71 1.43 -8.88
C LYS A 78 -15.90 0.20 -8.49
N ILE A 79 -16.27 -0.41 -7.38
CA ILE A 79 -15.62 -1.62 -6.89
C ILE A 79 -16.36 -2.85 -7.39
N THR A 80 -15.63 -3.75 -8.05
CA THR A 80 -16.07 -5.11 -8.32
C THR A 80 -15.44 -6.03 -7.26
N PRO A 81 -16.20 -6.52 -6.26
CA PRO A 81 -15.67 -7.40 -5.24
C PRO A 81 -15.18 -8.72 -5.85
N MET A 82 -14.11 -9.28 -5.29
CA MET A 82 -13.51 -10.52 -5.79
C MET A 82 -12.93 -11.35 -4.65
N THR A 83 -12.81 -12.66 -4.87
CA THR A 83 -12.00 -13.52 -4.00
C THR A 83 -10.53 -13.22 -4.23
N ILE A 84 -9.68 -13.58 -3.28
CA ILE A 84 -8.23 -13.43 -3.43
C ILE A 84 -7.68 -14.19 -4.64
N GLU A 85 -8.22 -15.37 -4.93
CA GLU A 85 -7.84 -16.20 -6.08
C GLU A 85 -8.13 -15.48 -7.39
N LYS A 86 -9.36 -14.95 -7.54
CA LYS A 86 -9.75 -14.16 -8.71
C LYS A 86 -8.92 -12.90 -8.85
N ALA A 87 -8.61 -12.23 -7.74
CA ALA A 87 -7.77 -11.04 -7.76
C ALA A 87 -6.34 -11.36 -8.22
N ARG A 88 -5.76 -12.47 -7.72
CA ARG A 88 -4.43 -12.93 -8.13
C ARG A 88 -4.37 -13.32 -9.60
N ASP A 89 -5.38 -14.01 -10.11
CA ASP A 89 -5.43 -14.37 -11.53
C ASP A 89 -5.65 -13.13 -12.41
N PHE A 90 -6.55 -12.22 -12.03
CA PHE A 90 -6.82 -10.99 -12.76
C PHE A 90 -5.58 -10.10 -12.88
N PHE A 91 -4.82 -9.96 -11.79
CA PHE A 91 -3.59 -9.14 -11.75
C PHE A 91 -2.29 -9.96 -11.95
N LYS A 92 -2.35 -11.21 -12.41
CA LYS A 92 -1.20 -12.13 -12.38
C LYS A 92 0.06 -11.63 -13.07
N ASN A 93 -0.10 -10.85 -14.13
CA ASN A 93 1.01 -10.36 -14.94
C ASN A 93 1.62 -9.06 -14.41
N THR A 94 1.06 -8.50 -13.34
CA THR A 94 1.47 -7.22 -12.79
C THR A 94 2.67 -7.36 -11.85
N PRO A 95 3.54 -6.33 -11.76
CA PRO A 95 4.65 -6.28 -10.80
C PRO A 95 4.25 -6.61 -9.37
N TYR A 96 3.08 -6.14 -8.92
CA TYR A 96 2.60 -6.39 -7.56
C TYR A 96 2.42 -7.88 -7.26
N ILE A 97 1.71 -8.62 -8.11
CA ILE A 97 1.49 -10.05 -7.88
C ILE A 97 2.81 -10.84 -7.99
N LYS A 98 3.69 -10.48 -8.92
CA LYS A 98 5.02 -11.10 -9.05
C LYS A 98 5.88 -10.87 -7.80
N ALA A 99 5.87 -9.65 -7.25
CA ALA A 99 6.58 -9.33 -6.01
C ALA A 99 6.00 -10.12 -4.82
N LEU A 100 4.67 -10.22 -4.74
CA LEU A 100 3.99 -10.98 -3.70
C LEU A 100 4.33 -12.48 -3.76
N GLN A 101 4.29 -13.08 -4.95
CA GLN A 101 4.68 -14.49 -5.16
C GLN A 101 6.15 -14.73 -4.79
N LYS A 102 7.05 -13.81 -5.15
CA LYS A 102 8.46 -13.90 -4.79
C LYS A 102 8.66 -13.84 -3.27
N ALA A 103 7.98 -12.93 -2.59
CA ALA A 103 8.01 -12.80 -1.13
C ALA A 103 7.42 -14.04 -0.44
N GLU A 104 6.32 -14.59 -0.95
CA GLU A 104 5.71 -15.82 -0.45
C GLU A 104 6.69 -17.00 -0.54
N ASN A 105 7.30 -17.21 -1.71
CA ASN A 105 8.29 -18.27 -1.90
C ASN A 105 9.50 -18.13 -0.96
N GLN A 106 10.01 -16.91 -0.79
CA GLN A 106 11.10 -16.63 0.17
C GLN A 106 10.69 -16.95 1.61
N SER A 107 9.47 -16.59 2.02
CA SER A 107 8.96 -16.86 3.37
C SER A 107 8.85 -18.37 3.66
N ILE A 108 8.39 -19.16 2.68
CA ILE A 108 8.33 -20.62 2.77
C ILE A 108 9.75 -21.19 2.90
N THR A 109 10.70 -20.73 2.08
CA THR A 109 12.10 -21.16 2.19
C THR A 109 12.67 -20.88 3.57
N MET A 110 12.41 -19.69 4.15
CA MET A 110 12.86 -19.36 5.50
C MET A 110 12.24 -20.25 6.58
N GLN A 111 10.93 -20.52 6.52
CA GLN A 111 10.25 -21.40 7.48
C GLN A 111 10.81 -22.83 7.43
N VAL A 112 11.01 -23.38 6.23
CA VAL A 112 11.61 -24.71 6.03
C VAL A 112 13.05 -24.74 6.55
N LEU A 113 13.85 -23.72 6.26
CA LEU A 113 15.23 -23.63 6.73
C LEU A 113 15.30 -23.63 8.27
N ASN A 114 14.47 -22.82 8.93
CA ASN A 114 14.41 -22.76 10.38
C ASN A 114 13.99 -24.11 10.98
N ALA A 115 12.99 -24.78 10.40
CA ALA A 115 12.56 -26.11 10.85
C ALA A 115 13.68 -27.17 10.74
N VAL A 116 14.50 -27.13 9.67
CA VAL A 116 15.64 -28.03 9.50
C VAL A 116 16.77 -27.73 10.49
N CYS A 117 17.06 -26.45 10.74
CA CYS A 117 18.05 -26.04 11.74
C CYS A 117 17.68 -26.52 13.15
N HIS A 118 16.42 -26.37 13.57
CA HIS A 118 15.96 -26.85 14.88
C HIS A 118 16.03 -28.37 15.03
N ARG A 119 15.79 -29.16 13.96
CA ARG A 119 15.96 -30.62 14.03
C ARG A 119 17.42 -31.06 14.17
N LYS A 120 18.37 -30.38 13.50
CA LYS A 120 19.79 -30.70 13.61
C LYS A 120 20.36 -30.40 14.99
N GLN A 121 19.85 -29.38 15.69
CA GLN A 121 20.27 -29.04 17.05
C GLN A 121 19.73 -30.02 18.11
N ALA A 122 18.63 -30.74 17.83
CA ALA A 122 18.06 -31.73 18.74
C ALA A 122 18.65 -33.15 18.55
N SER A 123 19.57 -33.34 17.60
CA SER A 123 20.22 -34.62 17.31
C SER A 123 21.74 -34.60 17.56
N ALA A 124 22.24 -33.56 18.23
CA ALA A 124 23.62 -33.41 18.71
C ALA A 124 23.61 -33.31 20.24
#